data_AF-A0A963KUH2-F1
#
_entry.id   AF-A0A963KUH2-F1
#
_cell.length_a   1.000
_cell.length_b   1.000
_cell.length_c   1.000
_cell.angle_alpha   90.00
_cell.angle_beta   90.00
_cell.angle_gamma   90.00
#
_symmetry.space_group_name_H-M   'P 1'
#
loop_
_entity.id
_entity.type
_entity.pdbx_description
1 polymer ?
#
loop_
_entity_poly.entity_id
_entity_poly.type
_entity_poly.pdbx_seq_one_letter_code
_entity_poly.pdbx_strand_id
1 'polypeptide(L)'
;MATMTTSRQPSDDRQRALDAAIAQIERSFGKGSLMRLGQQEQAIEIETISTGSLGLDIALGVGGLPRGRVVEIYGPESSGKT
;
A
#
# COMPACT_ATOMS: atom_id res chain seq x y z
N MET A 1 42.98 25.87 20.14
CA MET A 1 43.02 25.27 18.79
C MET A 1 41.85 24.30 18.67
N ALA A 2 40.94 24.62 17.76
CA ALA A 2 39.82 23.85 17.16
C ALA A 2 39.10 22.76 18.00
N THR A 3 37.90 23.09 18.47
CA THR A 3 36.84 22.12 18.79
C THR A 3 36.28 21.54 17.48
N MET A 4 36.47 20.24 17.24
CA MET A 4 35.80 19.49 16.18
C MET A 4 34.32 19.30 16.53
N THR A 5 33.45 20.13 15.95
CA THR A 5 32.01 19.88 15.90
C THR A 5 31.76 18.82 14.82
N THR A 6 31.76 17.54 15.19
CA THR A 6 31.24 16.48 14.33
C THR A 6 29.74 16.69 14.15
N SER A 7 29.34 17.06 12.94
CA SER A 7 27.94 17.07 12.51
C SER A 7 27.38 15.65 12.63
N ARG A 8 26.53 15.42 13.63
CA ARG A 8 25.65 14.25 13.69
C ARG A 8 24.89 14.21 12.37
N GLN A 9 24.98 13.13 11.59
CA GLN A 9 24.15 12.92 10.40
C GLN A 9 22.83 12.27 10.87
N PRO A 10 21.73 13.03 11.06
CA PRO A 10 20.48 12.51 11.57
C PRO A 10 19.69 11.68 10.54
N SER A 11 20.12 11.63 9.28
CA SER A 11 19.36 11.00 8.19
C SER A 11 19.33 9.48 8.31
N ASP A 12 20.48 8.85 8.55
CA ASP A 12 20.62 7.40 8.42
C ASP A 12 20.06 6.67 9.65
N ASP A 13 20.30 7.19 10.84
CA ASP A 13 19.72 6.65 12.08
C ASP A 13 18.20 6.77 12.07
N ARG A 14 17.67 7.89 11.56
CA ARG A 14 16.23 8.11 11.43
C ARG A 14 15.61 7.15 10.42
N GLN A 15 16.29 6.92 9.30
CA GLN A 15 15.82 5.99 8.27
C GLN A 15 15.79 4.54 8.80
N ARG A 16 16.84 4.10 9.51
CA ARG A 16 16.88 2.77 10.14
C ARG A 16 15.78 2.57 11.18
N ALA A 17 15.55 3.58 12.03
CA ALA A 17 14.48 3.52 13.02
C ALA A 17 13.09 3.46 12.36
N LEU A 18 12.90 4.18 11.26
CA LEU A 18 11.67 4.15 10.48
C LEU A 18 11.44 2.76 9.86
N ASP A 19 12.44 2.19 9.20
CA ASP A 19 12.34 0.88 8.54
C ASP A 19 12.09 -0.24 9.56
N ALA A 20 12.72 -0.16 10.75
CA ALA A 20 12.47 -1.10 11.84
C ALA A 20 11.03 -1.04 12.36
N ALA A 21 10.46 0.18 12.50
CA ALA A 21 9.08 0.37 12.93
C ALA A 21 8.09 -0.16 11.88
N ILE A 22 8.34 0.09 10.59
CA ILE A 22 7.52 -0.44 9.49
C ILE A 22 7.51 -1.98 9.53
N ALA A 23 8.68 -2.60 9.63
CA ALA A 23 8.81 -4.06 9.72
C ALA A 23 8.16 -4.67 10.98
N GLN A 24 8.05 -3.89 12.05
CA GLN A 24 7.32 -4.31 13.26
C GLN A 24 5.81 -4.30 13.02
N ILE A 25 5.28 -3.26 12.38
CA ILE A 25 3.85 -3.14 12.05
C ILE A 25 3.42 -4.28 11.12
N GLU A 26 4.17 -4.54 10.05
CA GLU A 26 3.84 -5.62 9.12
C GLU A 26 3.81 -7.01 9.78
N ARG A 27 4.71 -7.28 10.73
CA ARG A 27 4.71 -8.54 11.48
C ARG A 27 3.52 -8.68 12.41
N SER A 28 3.07 -7.58 13.02
CA SER A 28 1.95 -7.59 13.96
C SER A 28 0.58 -7.61 13.28
N PHE A 29 0.44 -6.95 12.12
CA PHE A 29 -0.86 -6.72 11.48
C PHE A 29 -1.00 -7.35 10.09
N GLY A 30 0.06 -8.00 9.58
CA GLY A 30 0.09 -8.65 8.28
C GLY A 30 0.75 -7.79 7.19
N LYS A 31 1.18 -8.44 6.11
CA LYS A 31 1.76 -7.76 4.93
C LYS A 31 0.77 -6.77 4.34
N GLY A 32 1.25 -5.58 3.98
CA GLY A 32 0.41 -4.51 3.41
C GLY A 32 -0.44 -3.74 4.43
N SER A 33 -0.24 -3.98 5.73
CA SER A 33 -0.86 -3.16 6.80
C SER A 33 -0.32 -1.72 6.84
N LEU A 34 0.88 -1.49 6.28
CA LEU A 34 1.45 -0.18 6.05
C LEU A 34 2.19 -0.21 4.71
N MET A 35 1.85 0.72 3.81
CA MET A 35 2.47 0.85 2.49
C MET A 35 2.80 2.32 2.22
N ARG A 36 3.82 2.58 1.42
CA ARG A 36 4.10 3.96 0.97
C ARG A 36 3.19 4.30 -0.22
N LEU A 37 2.50 5.44 -0.12
CA LEU A 37 1.67 5.96 -1.21
C LEU A 37 2.53 6.20 -2.47
N GLY A 38 2.21 5.52 -3.57
CA GLY A 38 2.92 5.63 -4.85
C GLY A 38 4.12 4.68 -5.02
N GLN A 39 4.44 3.86 -4.02
CA GLN A 39 5.41 2.79 -4.20
C GLN A 39 4.71 1.64 -4.94
N GLN A 40 5.13 1.36 -6.17
CA GLN A 40 4.73 0.16 -6.90
C GLN A 40 5.37 -1.06 -6.24
N GLU A 41 4.82 -1.50 -5.11
CA GLU A 41 5.11 -2.83 -4.63
C GLU A 41 4.59 -3.81 -5.68
N GLN A 42 5.44 -4.79 -6.01
CA GLN A 42 5.08 -5.92 -6.87
C GLN A 42 3.72 -6.41 -6.43
N ALA A 43 2.76 -6.32 -7.34
CA ALA A 43 1.38 -6.73 -7.11
C ALA A 43 1.43 -8.04 -6.34
N ILE A 44 1.03 -8.00 -5.07
CA ILE A 44 0.73 -9.22 -4.34
C ILE A 44 -0.14 -10.01 -5.32
N GLU A 45 0.26 -11.25 -5.64
CA GLU A 45 -0.54 -12.09 -6.53
C GLU A 45 -1.90 -12.28 -5.85
N ILE A 46 -2.84 -11.45 -6.26
CA ILE A 46 -4.19 -11.40 -5.74
C ILE A 46 -5.04 -12.04 -6.83
N GLU A 47 -5.64 -13.16 -6.50
CA GLU A 47 -6.64 -13.77 -7.35
C GLU A 47 -7.81 -12.78 -7.51
N THR A 48 -8.22 -12.48 -8.74
CA THR A 48 -9.28 -11.51 -9.04
C THR A 48 -10.44 -12.13 -9.79
N ILE A 49 -11.59 -11.46 -9.75
CA ILE A 49 -12.77 -11.75 -10.56
C ILE A 49 -13.06 -10.51 -11.40
N SER A 50 -13.20 -10.65 -12.72
CA SER A 50 -13.53 -9.52 -13.61
C SER A 50 -14.85 -8.86 -13.19
N THR A 51 -14.88 -7.53 -13.25
CA THR A 51 -16.08 -6.73 -13.00
C THR A 51 -17.11 -6.84 -14.14
N GLY A 52 -16.75 -7.44 -15.27
CA GLY A 52 -17.53 -7.42 -16.52
C GLY A 52 -17.34 -6.13 -17.33
N SER A 53 -16.60 -5.15 -16.81
CA SER A 53 -16.23 -3.92 -17.49
C SER A 53 -14.71 -3.83 -17.63
N LEU A 54 -14.21 -3.94 -18.87
CA LEU A 54 -12.77 -3.87 -19.16
C LEU A 54 -12.12 -2.58 -18.64
N GLY A 55 -12.83 -1.45 -18.78
CA GLY A 55 -12.32 -0.16 -18.31
C GLY A 55 -12.15 -0.12 -16.78
N LEU A 56 -13.08 -0.74 -16.05
CA LEU A 56 -13.00 -0.80 -14.59
C LEU A 56 -11.92 -1.77 -14.12
N ASP A 57 -11.78 -2.93 -14.78
CA ASP A 57 -10.72 -3.90 -14.46
C ASP A 57 -9.32 -3.31 -14.63
N ILE A 58 -9.11 -2.51 -15.68
CA ILE A 58 -7.86 -1.77 -15.91
C ILE A 58 -7.65 -0.70 -14.84
N ALA A 59 -8.69 0.07 -14.52
CA ALA A 59 -8.61 1.15 -13.53
C ALA A 59 -8.27 0.66 -12.11
N LEU A 60 -8.71 -0.56 -11.76
CA LEU A 60 -8.37 -1.20 -10.48
C LEU A 60 -6.89 -1.63 -10.41
N GLY A 61 -6.17 -1.68 -11.53
CA GLY A 61 -4.74 -2.02 -11.61
C GLY A 61 -4.40 -3.49 -11.35
N VAL A 62 -5.30 -4.23 -10.70
CA VAL A 62 -5.17 -5.67 -10.41
C VAL A 62 -6.01 -6.56 -11.34
N GLY A 63 -6.73 -5.95 -12.29
CA GLY A 63 -7.50 -6.68 -13.31
C GLY A 63 -8.89 -7.17 -12.85
N GLY A 64 -9.42 -6.67 -11.73
CA GLY A 64 -10.76 -7.00 -11.27
C GLY A 64 -10.95 -6.87 -9.76
N LEU A 65 -12.05 -7.42 -9.25
CA LEU A 65 -12.35 -7.47 -7.82
C LEU A 65 -11.50 -8.54 -7.11
N PRO A 66 -10.81 -8.19 -6.01
CA PRO A 66 -9.93 -9.13 -5.31
C PRO A 66 -10.70 -10.19 -4.52
N ARG A 67 -10.33 -11.46 -4.69
CA ARG A 67 -10.93 -12.58 -3.95
C ARG A 67 -10.47 -12.57 -2.49
N GLY A 68 -11.35 -13.07 -1.62
CA GLY A 68 -11.13 -13.12 -0.17
C GLY A 68 -11.09 -11.75 0.51
N ARG A 69 -11.57 -10.70 -0.16
CA ARG A 69 -11.63 -9.32 0.38
C ARG A 69 -13.04 -8.76 0.30
N VAL A 70 -13.33 -7.83 1.19
CA VAL A 70 -14.57 -7.06 1.19
C VAL A 70 -14.41 -5.92 0.19
N VAL A 71 -15.40 -5.77 -0.70
CA VAL A 71 -15.49 -4.69 -1.68
C VAL A 71 -16.79 -3.93 -1.43
N GLU A 72 -16.72 -2.61 -1.40
CA GLU A 72 -17.88 -1.73 -1.26
C GLU A 72 -18.12 -0.97 -2.58
N ILE A 73 -19.35 -1.03 -3.11
CA ILE A 73 -19.78 -0.29 -4.30
C ILE A 73 -20.94 0.63 -3.88
N TYR A 74 -20.73 1.94 -3.96
CA TYR A 74 -21.70 2.95 -3.52
C TYR A 74 -22.11 3.89 -4.67
N GLY A 75 -23.26 4.54 -4.52
CA GLY A 75 -23.78 5.48 -5.52
C GLY A 75 -25.31 5.64 -5.48
N PRO A 76 -25.85 6.67 -6.17
CA PRO A 76 -27.28 6.98 -6.21
C PRO A 76 -28.15 5.83 -6.73
N GLU A 77 -29.45 5.82 -6.44
CA GLU A 77 -30.38 4.84 -7.01
C GLU A 77 -30.25 4.75 -8.55
N SER A 78 -30.40 3.55 -9.12
CA SER A 78 -30.22 3.28 -10.56
C SER A 78 -28.81 3.47 -11.13
N SER A 79 -27.77 3.67 -10.32
CA SER A 79 -26.38 3.81 -10.82
C SER A 79 -25.67 2.52 -11.26
N GLY A 80 -26.38 1.37 -11.33
CA GLY A 80 -25.77 0.09 -11.74
C GLY A 80 -24.92 -0.61 -10.67
N LYS A 81 -25.28 -0.50 -9.39
CA LYS A 81 -24.59 -1.18 -8.27
C LYS A 81 -24.99 -2.66 -8.13
N THR A 82 -26.16 -3.01 -8.65
CA THR A 82 -26.75 -4.36 -8.62
C THR A 82 -26.41 -5.07 -9.91
#